data_AF-A0A150S0W6-F1
#
_entry.id   AF-A0A150S0W6-F1
#
_cell.length_a   1.000
_cell.length_b   1.000
_cell.length_c   1.000
_cell.angle_alpha   90.00
_cell.angle_beta   90.00
_cell.angle_gamma   90.00
#
_symmetry.space_group_name_H-M   'P 1'
#
loop_
_entity.id
_entity.type
_entity.pdbx_description
1 polymer ?
#
loop_
_entity_poly.entity_id
_entity_poly.type
_entity_poly.pdbx_seq_one_letter_code
_entity_poly.pdbx_strand_id
1 'polypeptide(L)'
;MTDEGERSVNASRGLATRLCALALLTASGGLLASACADNESSLFVRMRMARSGDCTVSCSPGEAFWTEDAIDAAYVGSHSATILVGNQIVERGDSDVLRTETSRVQLYEAEVRVFDMEGNSVNEGYVVPINGVVDPGTSSDAGYNCTEVLLLDGATMDTLRAQAAELRRDVEVVTTMVLRGRTLGGQEVETAEWSYPVRVCFGCSRCVDTIPPICCSDSSSEDCKDQEDVEGSCPGTRGTQDCRNLGQTCAQHLADFGL
;
A
#
# COMPACT_ATOMS: atom_id res chain seq x y z
N MET A 1 -45.98 89.55 -8.61
CA MET A 1 -46.25 89.00 -9.95
C MET A 1 -44.96 88.36 -10.43
N THR A 2 -45.02 87.12 -10.93
CA THR A 2 -43.97 86.09 -11.09
C THR A 2 -43.69 85.32 -9.79
N ASP A 3 -44.41 84.26 -9.43
CA ASP A 3 -44.92 83.06 -10.14
C ASP A 3 -43.87 81.97 -10.40
N GLU A 4 -44.35 80.74 -10.19
CA GLU A 4 -43.74 79.49 -9.74
C GLU A 4 -42.89 78.73 -10.77
N GLY A 5 -42.19 77.68 -10.33
CA GLY A 5 -41.78 76.62 -11.25
C GLY A 5 -40.72 75.61 -10.78
N GLU A 6 -40.92 74.93 -9.65
CA GLU A 6 -40.19 73.69 -9.36
C GLU A 6 -40.62 72.55 -10.29
N ARG A 7 -39.66 71.93 -11.00
CA ARG A 7 -39.84 70.64 -11.70
C ARG A 7 -38.88 69.61 -11.15
N SER A 8 -39.41 68.72 -10.31
CA SER A 8 -38.81 67.44 -9.93
C SER A 8 -38.98 66.44 -11.08
N VAL A 9 -37.87 65.89 -11.59
CA VAL A 9 -37.86 64.85 -12.62
C VAL A 9 -37.77 63.48 -11.95
N ASN A 10 -38.89 62.76 -11.97
CA ASN A 10 -38.99 61.35 -11.57
C ASN A 10 -38.15 60.45 -12.49
N ALA A 11 -37.00 59.99 -12.01
CA ALA A 11 -36.19 58.98 -12.65
C ALA A 11 -36.34 57.62 -11.94
N SER A 12 -37.42 56.87 -12.19
CA SER A 12 -37.52 55.50 -11.66
C SER A 12 -38.70 54.73 -12.20
N ARG A 13 -38.51 53.86 -13.22
CA ARG A 13 -39.30 52.61 -13.41
C ARG A 13 -38.59 51.51 -14.22
N GLY A 14 -37.55 51.82 -15.02
CA GLY A 14 -36.92 50.82 -15.91
C GLY A 14 -35.71 50.06 -15.35
N LEU A 15 -35.04 50.61 -14.32
CA LEU A 15 -33.73 50.11 -13.88
C LEU A 15 -33.85 49.03 -12.78
N ALA A 16 -34.86 49.12 -11.92
CA ALA A 16 -35.10 48.14 -10.85
C ALA A 16 -35.50 46.75 -11.41
N THR A 17 -36.30 46.70 -12.47
CA THR A 17 -36.75 45.45 -13.09
C THR A 17 -35.63 44.70 -13.81
N ARG A 18 -34.62 45.42 -14.33
CA ARG A 18 -33.46 44.81 -15.01
C ARG A 18 -32.42 44.27 -14.03
N LEU A 19 -32.30 44.85 -12.83
CA LEU A 19 -31.41 44.37 -11.78
C LEU A 19 -31.94 43.08 -11.11
N CYS A 20 -33.25 42.93 -10.94
CA CYS A 20 -33.83 41.69 -10.39
C CYS A 20 -33.67 40.48 -11.32
N ALA A 21 -33.71 40.66 -12.65
CA ALA A 21 -33.53 39.57 -13.61
C ALA A 21 -32.07 39.06 -13.64
N LEU A 22 -31.08 39.93 -13.43
CA LEU A 22 -29.66 39.52 -13.38
C LEU A 22 -29.33 38.75 -12.09
N ALA A 23 -29.96 39.11 -10.96
CA ALA A 23 -29.74 38.44 -9.68
C ALA A 23 -30.33 37.02 -9.62
N LEU A 24 -31.36 36.73 -10.42
CA LEU A 24 -31.96 35.39 -10.50
C LEU A 24 -31.16 34.44 -11.41
N LEU A 25 -30.45 34.95 -12.42
CA LEU A 25 -29.61 34.14 -13.32
C LEU A 25 -28.27 33.72 -12.69
N THR A 26 -27.74 34.50 -11.75
CA THR A 26 -26.52 34.14 -11.01
C THR A 26 -26.78 33.15 -9.86
N ALA A 27 -28.01 33.08 -9.34
CA ALA A 27 -28.38 32.13 -8.29
C ALA A 27 -28.56 30.68 -8.78
N SER A 28 -28.79 30.47 -10.08
CA SER A 28 -28.99 29.14 -10.68
C SER A 28 -27.71 28.46 -11.19
N GLY A 29 -26.56 29.14 -11.19
CA GLY A 29 -25.28 28.59 -11.67
C GLY A 29 -24.46 27.83 -10.64
N GLY A 30 -24.84 27.85 -9.36
CA GLY A 30 -24.05 27.33 -8.24
C GLY A 30 -24.34 25.88 -7.81
N LEU A 31 -25.30 25.19 -8.42
CA LEU A 31 -25.72 23.83 -8.02
C LEU A 31 -25.20 22.72 -8.95
N LEU A 32 -24.28 23.04 -9.87
CA LEU A 32 -23.58 22.04 -10.70
C LEU A 32 -22.18 21.69 -10.17
N ALA A 33 -21.86 22.10 -8.94
CA ALA A 33 -20.64 21.67 -8.27
C ALA A 33 -20.80 20.23 -7.77
N SER A 34 -20.27 19.30 -8.57
CA SER A 34 -19.73 17.99 -8.17
C SER A 34 -20.64 17.09 -7.32
N ALA A 35 -21.60 16.45 -7.98
CA ALA A 35 -22.05 15.11 -7.58
C ALA A 35 -21.23 14.02 -8.30
N CYS A 36 -19.98 14.31 -8.65
CA CYS A 36 -19.00 13.27 -8.93
C CYS A 36 -18.72 12.62 -7.58
N ALA A 37 -19.46 11.56 -7.25
CA ALA A 37 -19.04 10.68 -6.17
C ALA A 37 -17.63 10.20 -6.53
N ASP A 38 -16.64 10.58 -5.73
CA ASP A 38 -15.30 10.04 -5.87
C ASP A 38 -15.40 8.52 -5.78
N ASN A 39 -15.05 7.85 -6.87
CA ASN A 39 -15.11 6.38 -6.98
C ASN A 39 -13.91 5.72 -6.28
N GLU A 40 -13.27 6.40 -5.33
CA GLU A 40 -12.17 5.89 -4.50
C GLU A 40 -12.57 4.68 -3.64
N SER A 41 -13.85 4.30 -3.62
CA SER A 41 -14.38 3.23 -2.78
C SER A 41 -14.53 1.87 -3.48
N SER A 42 -14.19 1.76 -4.77
CA SER A 42 -14.48 0.53 -5.53
C SER A 42 -13.38 -0.53 -5.44
N LEU A 43 -12.12 -0.11 -5.30
CA LEU A 43 -10.97 -0.98 -5.04
C LEU A 43 -10.36 -0.57 -3.69
N PHE A 44 -10.03 -1.53 -2.83
CA PHE A 44 -9.50 -1.23 -1.50
C PHE A 44 -8.49 -2.27 -1.02
N VAL A 45 -7.53 -1.82 -0.22
CA VAL A 45 -6.67 -2.73 0.56
C VAL A 45 -7.41 -3.10 1.84
N ARG A 46 -7.55 -4.40 2.11
CA ARG A 46 -8.22 -4.89 3.33
C ARG A 46 -7.23 -5.12 4.46
N MET A 47 -6.16 -5.87 4.20
CA MET A 47 -5.18 -6.26 5.22
C MET A 47 -3.92 -6.89 4.60
N ARG A 48 -2.88 -6.99 5.42
CA ARG A 48 -1.65 -7.71 5.10
C ARG A 48 -1.77 -9.16 5.56
N MET A 49 -1.66 -10.10 4.64
CA MET A 49 -1.89 -11.52 4.89
C MET A 49 -0.75 -12.17 5.64
N ALA A 50 -1.06 -13.03 6.61
CA ALA A 50 -0.06 -13.86 7.26
C ALA A 50 0.35 -15.02 6.34
N ARG A 51 1.63 -15.38 6.36
CA ARG A 51 2.12 -16.62 5.73
C ARG A 51 2.00 -17.77 6.71
N SER A 52 1.51 -18.92 6.26
CA SER A 52 1.53 -20.18 7.03
C SER A 52 2.89 -20.88 6.90
N GLY A 53 3.12 -21.95 7.67
CA GLY A 53 4.40 -22.67 7.75
C GLY A 53 4.98 -23.12 6.40
N ASP A 54 4.15 -23.39 5.40
CA ASP A 54 4.58 -23.75 4.04
C ASP A 54 4.88 -22.53 3.15
N CYS A 55 4.97 -21.33 3.73
CA CYS A 55 5.11 -20.05 3.03
C CYS A 55 4.02 -19.73 2.01
N THR A 56 2.90 -20.43 2.13
CA THR A 56 1.70 -20.15 1.34
C THR A 56 0.86 -19.06 1.97
N VAL A 57 0.12 -18.34 1.13
CA VAL A 57 -0.89 -17.38 1.55
C VAL A 57 -2.24 -17.80 0.97
N SER A 58 -3.25 -17.85 1.83
CA SER A 58 -4.65 -17.98 1.40
C SER A 58 -5.25 -16.58 1.26
N CYS A 59 -5.88 -16.29 0.13
CA CYS A 59 -6.40 -14.95 -0.20
C CYS A 59 -7.87 -14.80 0.18
N SER A 60 -8.16 -15.00 1.47
CA SER A 60 -9.53 -14.91 1.99
C SER A 60 -9.63 -13.92 3.16
N PRO A 61 -10.74 -13.19 3.26
CA PRO A 61 -10.95 -12.21 4.32
C PRO A 61 -11.04 -12.79 5.75
N GLY A 62 -11.17 -14.11 5.88
CA GLY A 62 -11.23 -14.80 7.17
C GLY A 62 -9.90 -15.41 7.62
N GLU A 63 -8.84 -15.25 6.83
CA GLU A 63 -7.53 -15.83 7.12
C GLU A 63 -6.74 -15.00 8.13
N ALA A 64 -5.67 -15.59 8.65
CA ALA A 64 -4.75 -14.88 9.52
C ALA A 64 -4.09 -13.70 8.77
N PHE A 65 -3.94 -12.60 9.48
CA PHE A 65 -3.34 -11.36 8.98
C PHE A 65 -2.40 -10.78 10.04
N TRP A 66 -1.49 -9.91 9.62
CA TRP A 66 -0.67 -9.14 10.55
C TRP A 66 -1.04 -7.67 10.51
N THR A 67 -0.88 -7.03 11.66
CA THR A 67 -1.12 -5.60 11.87
C THR A 67 0.18 -4.79 11.84
N GLU A 68 1.32 -5.46 11.91
CA GLU A 68 2.67 -4.90 11.84
C GLU A 68 3.63 -5.93 11.28
N ASP A 69 4.67 -5.48 10.58
CA ASP A 69 5.83 -6.31 10.26
C ASP A 69 6.99 -5.97 11.20
N ALA A 70 7.82 -6.97 11.50
CA ALA A 70 9.09 -6.77 12.19
C ALA A 70 10.20 -7.43 11.40
N ILE A 71 11.23 -6.65 11.07
CA ILE A 71 12.35 -7.06 10.22
C ILE A 71 13.61 -6.80 11.03
N ASP A 72 14.53 -7.76 11.08
CA ASP A 72 15.82 -7.51 11.72
C ASP A 72 16.65 -6.52 10.91
N ALA A 73 17.24 -5.54 11.59
CA ALA A 73 18.24 -4.66 11.00
C ALA A 73 19.42 -5.45 10.41
N ALA A 74 19.66 -6.68 10.83
CA ALA A 74 20.66 -7.56 10.27
C ALA A 74 20.26 -8.13 8.88
N TYR A 75 18.97 -8.17 8.53
CA TYR A 75 18.44 -8.66 7.24
C TYR A 75 18.78 -7.74 6.06
N VAL A 76 19.64 -8.22 5.15
CA VAL A 76 20.10 -7.45 3.98
C VAL A 76 19.13 -7.65 2.83
N GLY A 77 18.71 -6.56 2.19
CA GLY A 77 17.87 -6.59 1.00
C GLY A 77 16.60 -5.79 1.18
N SER A 78 15.54 -6.21 0.49
CA SER A 78 14.25 -5.54 0.48
C SER A 78 13.18 -6.35 1.18
N HIS A 79 12.11 -5.68 1.60
CA HIS A 79 10.99 -6.28 2.31
C HIS A 79 9.70 -6.14 1.53
N SER A 80 9.03 -7.26 1.27
CA SER A 80 7.75 -7.33 0.58
C SER A 80 6.68 -7.95 1.46
N ALA A 81 5.42 -7.55 1.24
CA ALA A 81 4.28 -8.11 1.93
C ALA A 81 3.18 -8.54 0.94
N THR A 82 2.46 -9.60 1.29
CA THR A 82 1.29 -10.04 0.56
C THR A 82 0.06 -9.29 1.08
N ILE A 83 -0.56 -8.51 0.21
CA ILE A 83 -1.67 -7.61 0.52
C ILE A 83 -2.96 -8.18 -0.06
N LEU A 84 -4.01 -8.26 0.74
CA LEU A 84 -5.35 -8.62 0.29
C LEU A 84 -6.08 -7.40 -0.24
N VAL A 85 -6.43 -7.46 -1.53
CA VAL A 85 -7.12 -6.40 -2.25
C VAL A 85 -8.55 -6.84 -2.51
N GLY A 86 -9.50 -5.96 -2.21
CA GLY A 86 -10.92 -6.16 -2.45
C GLY A 86 -11.44 -5.29 -3.58
N ASN A 87 -12.40 -5.80 -4.34
CA ASN A 87 -13.11 -5.11 -5.41
C ASN A 87 -14.62 -5.16 -5.15
N GLN A 88 -15.24 -3.99 -4.96
CA GLN A 88 -16.69 -3.81 -4.79
C GLN A 88 -17.39 -3.36 -6.06
N ILE A 89 -16.72 -3.33 -7.22
CA ILE A 89 -17.39 -3.10 -8.48
C ILE A 89 -18.32 -4.29 -8.71
N VAL A 90 -19.62 -4.02 -8.80
CA VAL A 90 -20.64 -5.04 -9.04
C VAL A 90 -20.52 -5.59 -10.45
N GLU A 91 -20.74 -6.90 -10.59
CA GLU A 91 -20.86 -7.55 -11.89
C GLU A 91 -21.96 -6.87 -12.72
N ARG A 92 -21.64 -6.46 -13.95
CA ARG A 92 -22.60 -5.81 -14.87
C ARG A 92 -23.20 -6.79 -15.89
N GLY A 93 -22.71 -8.02 -15.91
CA GLY A 93 -23.27 -9.12 -16.70
C GLY A 93 -24.65 -9.51 -16.18
N ASP A 94 -25.58 -9.74 -17.11
CA ASP A 94 -26.77 -10.54 -16.84
C ASP A 94 -26.34 -12.01 -16.92
N SER A 95 -26.53 -12.80 -15.86
CA SER A 95 -26.13 -14.22 -15.84
C SER A 95 -26.80 -15.04 -16.95
N ASP A 96 -27.92 -14.55 -17.49
CA ASP A 96 -28.69 -15.22 -18.54
C ASP A 96 -28.23 -14.85 -19.96
N VAL A 97 -27.35 -13.85 -20.11
CA VAL A 97 -26.81 -13.40 -21.41
C VAL A 97 -25.29 -13.34 -21.34
N LEU A 98 -24.61 -14.18 -22.12
CA LEU A 98 -23.14 -14.17 -22.27
C LEU A 98 -22.63 -12.81 -22.77
N ARG A 99 -22.36 -11.91 -21.83
CA ARG A 99 -21.64 -10.66 -22.02
C ARG A 99 -20.27 -10.81 -21.38
N THR A 100 -19.27 -10.17 -21.97
CA THR A 100 -17.91 -10.13 -21.41
C THR A 100 -17.92 -9.33 -20.11
N GLU A 101 -17.51 -9.94 -19.01
CA GLU A 101 -17.39 -9.25 -17.72
C GLU A 101 -16.30 -8.16 -17.80
N THR A 102 -16.67 -6.93 -17.44
CA THR A 102 -15.81 -5.76 -17.61
C THR A 102 -15.26 -5.22 -16.29
N SER A 103 -15.76 -5.70 -15.15
CA SER A 103 -15.50 -5.15 -13.80
C SER A 103 -14.38 -5.86 -13.06
N ARG A 104 -13.81 -6.92 -13.65
CA ARG A 104 -12.58 -7.54 -13.17
C ARG A 104 -11.42 -6.57 -13.32
N VAL A 105 -10.63 -6.40 -12.28
CA VAL A 105 -9.51 -5.45 -12.22
C VAL A 105 -8.19 -6.20 -12.34
N GLN A 106 -7.34 -5.81 -13.29
CA GLN A 106 -5.95 -6.24 -13.38
C GLN A 106 -5.06 -5.20 -12.69
N LEU A 107 -4.40 -5.60 -11.61
CA LEU A 107 -3.42 -4.78 -10.90
C LEU A 107 -2.10 -4.76 -11.68
N TYR A 108 -1.45 -3.61 -11.73
CA TYR A 108 -0.17 -3.47 -12.45
C TYR A 108 0.88 -2.61 -11.72
N GLU A 109 0.46 -1.79 -10.75
CA GLU A 109 1.36 -0.84 -10.09
C GLU A 109 0.99 -0.61 -8.62
N ALA A 110 1.99 -0.43 -7.77
CA ALA A 110 1.85 0.13 -6.43
C ALA A 110 2.80 1.31 -6.25
N GLU A 111 2.27 2.43 -5.79
CA GLU A 111 3.06 3.58 -5.33
C GLU A 111 3.27 3.44 -3.82
N VAL A 112 4.51 3.46 -3.36
CA VAL A 112 4.88 3.20 -1.96
C VAL A 112 5.70 4.36 -1.43
N ARG A 113 5.38 4.80 -0.21
CA ARG A 113 6.08 5.87 0.51
C ARG A 113 6.35 5.43 1.92
N VAL A 114 7.45 5.90 2.49
CA VAL A 114 7.88 5.49 3.85
C VAL A 114 8.09 6.73 4.70
N PHE A 115 7.46 6.75 5.86
CA PHE A 115 7.51 7.84 6.82
C PHE A 115 8.04 7.37 8.17
N ASP A 116 8.79 8.22 8.85
CA ASP A 116 9.11 8.03 10.26
C ASP A 116 7.88 8.32 11.15
N MET A 117 8.03 8.13 12.46
CA MET A 117 6.95 8.35 13.43
C MET A 117 6.63 9.83 13.66
N GLU A 118 7.51 10.73 13.21
CA GLU A 118 7.33 12.18 13.19
C GLU A 118 6.62 12.68 11.91
N GLY A 119 6.40 11.78 10.93
CA GLY A 119 5.77 12.08 9.65
C GLY A 119 6.72 12.61 8.58
N ASN A 120 8.03 12.56 8.80
CA ASN A 120 9.01 12.90 7.78
C ASN A 120 9.20 11.74 6.81
N SER A 121 9.40 12.07 5.54
CA SER A 121 9.68 11.09 4.49
C SER A 121 11.06 10.47 4.71
N VAL A 122 11.14 9.15 4.84
CA VAL A 122 12.40 8.38 4.86
C VAL A 122 12.97 8.24 3.44
N ASN A 123 12.09 8.20 2.44
CA ASN A 123 12.45 8.18 1.02
C ASN A 123 11.58 9.15 0.21
N GLU A 124 11.86 9.32 -1.07
CA GLU A 124 11.05 10.17 -1.97
C GLU A 124 9.75 9.49 -2.45
N GLY A 125 9.52 8.24 -2.05
CA GLY A 125 8.52 7.35 -2.64
C GLY A 125 9.04 6.66 -3.90
N TYR A 126 8.47 5.49 -4.19
CA TYR A 126 8.83 4.73 -5.38
C TYR A 126 7.63 3.95 -5.91
N VAL A 127 7.73 3.55 -7.18
CA VAL A 127 6.68 2.82 -7.89
C VAL A 127 7.18 1.42 -8.17
N VAL A 128 6.41 0.41 -7.77
CA VAL A 128 6.73 -0.99 -8.00
C VAL A 128 5.71 -1.67 -8.91
N PRO A 129 6.15 -2.46 -9.89
CA PRO A 129 5.24 -3.27 -10.67
C PRO A 129 4.67 -4.38 -9.79
N ILE A 130 3.35 -4.56 -9.84
CA ILE A 130 2.65 -5.63 -9.14
C ILE A 130 1.82 -6.44 -10.13
N ASN A 131 1.39 -7.63 -9.72
CA ASN A 131 0.52 -8.47 -10.52
C ASN A 131 -0.63 -8.97 -9.66
N GLY A 132 -1.80 -9.10 -10.27
CA GLY A 132 -2.98 -9.65 -9.60
C GLY A 132 -4.24 -9.36 -10.40
N VAL A 133 -5.24 -10.21 -10.21
CA VAL A 133 -6.55 -10.03 -10.82
C VAL A 133 -7.59 -10.10 -9.73
N VAL A 134 -8.33 -9.01 -9.50
CA VAL A 134 -9.37 -8.97 -8.48
C VAL A 134 -10.73 -9.06 -9.18
N ASP A 135 -11.42 -10.17 -8.94
CA ASP A 135 -12.77 -10.39 -9.45
C ASP A 135 -13.76 -9.36 -8.88
N PRO A 136 -14.84 -9.04 -9.61
CA PRO A 136 -15.86 -8.13 -9.09
C PRO A 136 -16.53 -8.68 -7.82
N GLY A 137 -17.12 -7.78 -7.07
CA GLY A 137 -17.98 -8.14 -5.96
C GLY A 137 -19.29 -8.77 -6.43
N THR A 138 -19.85 -9.62 -5.59
CA THR A 138 -21.27 -10.00 -5.66
C THR A 138 -22.12 -8.95 -4.95
N SER A 139 -23.45 -9.07 -5.02
CA SER A 139 -24.36 -8.09 -4.40
C SER A 139 -24.17 -7.87 -2.89
N SER A 140 -23.51 -8.80 -2.18
CA SER A 140 -23.29 -8.72 -0.72
C SER A 140 -21.82 -8.68 -0.30
N ASP A 141 -20.91 -9.14 -1.17
CA ASP A 141 -19.52 -9.41 -0.78
C ASP A 141 -18.55 -8.94 -1.88
N ALA A 142 -17.46 -8.30 -1.48
CA ALA A 142 -16.39 -7.92 -2.41
C ALA A 142 -15.69 -9.17 -2.97
N GLY A 143 -15.21 -9.09 -4.21
CA GLY A 143 -14.25 -10.05 -4.73
C GLY A 143 -12.87 -9.76 -4.13
N TYR A 144 -12.11 -10.81 -3.81
CA TYR A 144 -10.81 -10.68 -3.15
C TYR A 144 -9.72 -11.43 -3.90
N ASN A 145 -8.52 -10.85 -3.95
CA ASN A 145 -7.30 -11.55 -4.32
C ASN A 145 -6.09 -10.93 -3.61
N CYS A 146 -4.98 -11.66 -3.54
CA CYS A 146 -3.73 -11.12 -3.04
C CYS A 146 -2.86 -10.56 -4.16
N THR A 147 -2.00 -9.62 -3.79
CA THR A 147 -0.84 -9.21 -4.57
C THR A 147 0.37 -9.04 -3.65
N GLU A 148 1.58 -9.20 -4.17
CA GLU A 148 2.80 -8.93 -3.40
C GLU A 148 3.31 -7.52 -3.72
N VAL A 149 3.61 -6.76 -2.68
CA VAL A 149 4.06 -5.36 -2.78
C VAL A 149 5.40 -5.22 -2.07
N LEU A 150 6.37 -4.58 -2.73
CA LEU A 150 7.63 -4.18 -2.12
C LEU A 150 7.37 -3.00 -1.17
N LEU A 151 7.44 -3.23 0.13
CA LEU A 151 7.16 -2.21 1.15
C LEU A 151 8.38 -1.36 1.50
N LEU A 152 9.56 -1.98 1.55
CA LEU A 152 10.85 -1.31 1.77
C LEU A 152 11.83 -1.80 0.71
N ASP A 153 12.32 -0.90 -0.14
CA ASP A 153 13.37 -1.20 -1.09
C ASP A 153 14.74 -1.32 -0.39
N GLY A 154 15.76 -1.81 -1.12
CA GLY A 154 17.09 -2.03 -0.53
C GLY A 154 17.71 -0.74 0.02
N ALA A 155 17.56 0.39 -0.66
CA ALA A 155 18.12 1.67 -0.23
C ALA A 155 17.44 2.21 1.04
N THR A 156 16.12 2.09 1.14
CA THR A 156 15.37 2.44 2.34
C THR A 156 15.77 1.51 3.49
N MET A 157 15.88 0.20 3.24
CA MET A 157 16.35 -0.76 4.24
C MET A 157 17.76 -0.42 4.73
N ASP A 158 18.72 -0.13 3.86
CA ASP A 158 20.08 0.26 4.25
C ASP A 158 20.09 1.50 5.17
N THR A 159 19.22 2.48 4.89
CA THR A 159 19.05 3.68 5.70
C THR A 159 18.51 3.34 7.09
N LEU A 160 17.42 2.56 7.17
CA LEU A 160 16.80 2.17 8.43
C LEU A 160 17.70 1.27 9.27
N ARG A 161 18.47 0.40 8.62
CA ARG A 161 19.49 -0.45 9.25
C ARG A 161 20.59 0.37 9.89
N ALA A 162 21.14 1.34 9.16
CA ALA A 162 22.17 2.24 9.68
C ALA A 162 21.64 3.02 10.89
N GLN A 163 20.40 3.51 10.82
CA GLN A 163 19.75 4.22 11.91
C GLN A 163 19.52 3.32 13.14
N ALA A 164 19.04 2.09 12.95
CA ALA A 164 18.84 1.13 14.04
C ALA A 164 20.17 0.78 14.72
N ALA A 165 21.24 0.61 13.95
CA ALA A 165 22.59 0.34 14.47
C ALA A 165 23.19 1.54 15.22
N GLU A 166 23.03 2.76 14.69
CA GLU A 166 23.50 3.99 15.34
C GLU A 166 22.79 4.22 16.68
N LEU A 167 21.47 4.04 16.71
CA LEU A 167 20.64 4.26 17.90
C LEU A 167 20.65 3.07 18.87
N ARG A 168 21.11 1.90 18.42
CA ARG A 168 21.08 0.62 19.16
C ARG A 168 19.68 0.28 19.71
N ARG A 169 18.66 0.53 18.90
CA ARG A 169 17.24 0.28 19.23
C ARG A 169 16.43 0.10 17.96
N ASP A 170 15.22 -0.42 18.13
CA ASP A 170 14.24 -0.55 17.05
C ASP A 170 13.92 0.82 16.41
N VAL A 171 13.77 0.82 15.09
CA VAL A 171 13.27 1.94 14.30
C VAL A 171 11.89 1.57 13.77
N GLU A 172 10.89 2.38 14.08
CA GLU A 172 9.52 2.21 13.58
C GLU A 172 9.27 3.18 12.44
N VAL A 173 8.64 2.68 11.38
CA VAL A 173 8.21 3.46 10.22
C VAL A 173 6.80 3.08 9.83
N VAL A 174 6.15 3.98 9.10
CA VAL A 174 4.86 3.74 8.47
C VAL A 174 5.06 3.73 6.96
N THR A 175 4.74 2.60 6.34
CA THR A 175 4.67 2.49 4.88
C THR A 175 3.27 2.84 4.43
N THR A 176 3.11 3.78 3.50
CA THR A 176 1.83 4.02 2.82
C THR A 176 1.89 3.49 1.40
N MET A 177 0.76 3.00 0.89
CA MET A 177 0.67 2.53 -0.48
C MET A 177 -0.65 2.86 -1.15
N VAL A 178 -0.59 3.07 -2.46
CA VAL A 178 -1.75 3.17 -3.36
C VAL A 178 -1.57 2.14 -4.46
N LEU A 179 -2.53 1.23 -4.61
CA LEU A 179 -2.50 0.22 -5.67
C LEU A 179 -3.30 0.71 -6.87
N ARG A 180 -2.74 0.58 -8.08
CA ARG A 180 -3.40 0.92 -9.33
C ARG A 180 -3.66 -0.32 -10.18
N GLY A 181 -4.78 -0.29 -10.87
CA GLY A 181 -5.21 -1.33 -11.76
C GLY A 181 -6.10 -0.81 -12.88
N ARG A 182 -6.37 -1.69 -13.85
CA ARG A 182 -7.29 -1.39 -14.95
C ARG A 182 -8.35 -2.47 -15.02
N THR A 183 -9.60 -2.06 -15.12
CA THR A 183 -10.72 -2.97 -15.40
C THR A 183 -10.58 -3.61 -16.78
N LEU A 184 -11.17 -4.77 -17.02
CA LEU A 184 -11.22 -5.36 -18.37
C LEU A 184 -11.97 -4.47 -19.38
N GLY A 185 -12.85 -3.60 -18.90
CA GLY A 185 -13.50 -2.55 -19.69
C GLY A 185 -12.59 -1.36 -20.05
N GLY A 186 -11.34 -1.33 -19.59
CA GLY A 186 -10.35 -0.29 -19.89
C GLY A 186 -10.39 0.95 -19.00
N GLN A 187 -11.20 0.96 -17.94
CA GLN A 187 -11.19 2.04 -16.94
C GLN A 187 -10.06 1.84 -15.93
N GLU A 188 -9.31 2.90 -15.65
CA GLU A 188 -8.37 2.98 -14.53
C GLU A 188 -9.11 2.99 -13.19
N VAL A 189 -8.54 2.30 -12.22
CA VAL A 189 -9.01 2.26 -10.84
C VAL A 189 -7.81 2.28 -9.90
N GLU A 190 -7.97 2.90 -8.74
CA GLU A 190 -6.95 2.93 -7.70
C GLU A 190 -7.58 2.75 -6.32
N THR A 191 -6.78 2.31 -5.36
CA THR A 191 -7.20 2.24 -3.96
C THR A 191 -7.05 3.60 -3.29
N ALA A 192 -7.78 3.82 -2.19
CA ALA A 192 -7.35 4.82 -1.22
C ALA A 192 -5.94 4.50 -0.68
N GLU A 193 -5.26 5.53 -0.17
CA GLU A 193 -3.99 5.34 0.53
C GLU A 193 -4.19 4.44 1.75
N TRP A 194 -3.38 3.38 1.84
CA TRP A 194 -3.39 2.45 2.94
C TRP A 194 -2.06 2.48 3.69
N SER A 195 -2.11 2.65 5.01
CA SER A 195 -0.93 2.75 5.87
C SER A 195 -0.70 1.45 6.64
N TYR A 196 0.56 1.06 6.77
CA TYR A 196 0.97 -0.14 7.47
C TYR A 196 2.28 0.08 8.26
N PRO A 197 2.31 -0.24 9.56
CA PRO A 197 3.51 -0.05 10.36
C PRO A 197 4.52 -1.19 10.12
N VAL A 198 5.79 -0.80 10.04
CA VAL A 198 6.92 -1.71 9.92
C VAL A 198 7.97 -1.33 10.95
N ARG A 199 8.44 -2.32 11.71
CA ARG A 199 9.47 -2.16 12.73
C ARG A 199 10.76 -2.82 12.28
N VAL A 200 11.80 -2.03 12.06
CA VAL A 200 13.17 -2.51 11.86
C VAL A 200 13.79 -2.70 13.23
N CYS A 201 13.80 -3.93 13.72
CA CYS A 201 14.25 -4.26 15.06
C CYS A 201 15.77 -4.43 15.12
N PHE A 202 16.37 -4.05 16.24
CA PHE A 202 17.81 -4.24 16.45
C PHE A 202 18.06 -5.61 17.12
N GLY A 203 18.39 -6.64 16.31
CA GLY A 203 18.74 -7.97 16.80
C GLY A 203 17.56 -8.81 17.33
N CYS A 204 16.39 -8.74 16.68
CA CYS A 204 15.22 -9.55 17.10
C CYS A 204 15.05 -10.88 16.34
N SER A 205 15.81 -11.10 15.27
CA SER A 205 15.86 -12.39 14.60
C SER A 205 16.74 -13.36 15.38
N ARG A 206 16.30 -14.63 15.42
CA ARG A 206 17.17 -15.71 15.86
C ARG A 206 17.99 -16.12 14.65
N CYS A 207 19.27 -15.82 14.63
CA CYS A 207 20.15 -16.41 13.62
C CYS A 207 20.54 -17.82 14.07
N VAL A 208 20.54 -18.80 13.15
CA VAL A 208 20.97 -20.17 13.41
C VAL A 208 22.16 -20.53 12.54
N ASP A 209 23.25 -20.91 13.21
CA ASP A 209 24.43 -21.48 12.57
C ASP A 209 24.21 -22.96 12.26
N THR A 210 24.56 -23.38 11.04
CA THR A 210 24.60 -24.80 10.64
C THR A 210 25.87 -25.48 11.16
N ILE A 211 25.83 -26.81 11.36
CA ILE A 211 26.99 -27.58 11.82
C ILE A 211 27.39 -28.58 10.72
N PRO A 212 28.58 -28.45 10.09
CA PRO A 212 29.70 -27.60 10.50
C PRO A 212 29.57 -26.12 10.06
N PRO A 213 30.17 -25.15 10.80
CA PRO A 213 30.08 -23.72 10.49
C PRO A 213 30.63 -23.31 9.12
N ILE A 214 31.48 -24.14 8.51
CA ILE A 214 31.99 -23.90 7.15
C ILE A 214 30.86 -23.81 6.12
N CYS A 215 29.72 -24.45 6.38
CA CYS A 215 28.55 -24.38 5.53
C CYS A 215 27.94 -22.97 5.46
N CYS A 216 28.16 -22.12 6.47
CA CYS A 216 27.71 -20.73 6.42
C CYS A 216 28.46 -19.92 5.36
N SER A 217 29.74 -20.23 5.09
CA SER A 217 30.58 -19.51 4.12
C SER A 217 30.80 -20.26 2.79
N ASP A 218 30.68 -21.59 2.79
CA ASP A 218 30.85 -22.45 1.63
C ASP A 218 29.82 -23.59 1.66
N SER A 219 28.62 -23.28 1.17
CA SER A 219 27.52 -24.24 1.06
C SER A 219 27.75 -25.32 0.01
N SER A 220 28.81 -25.21 -0.82
CA SER A 220 29.11 -26.16 -1.89
C SER A 220 29.92 -27.38 -1.43
N SER A 221 30.44 -27.35 -0.20
CA SER A 221 31.22 -28.46 0.36
C SER A 221 30.38 -29.73 0.48
N GLU A 222 31.00 -30.91 0.31
CA GLU A 222 30.29 -32.20 0.42
C GLU A 222 29.67 -32.41 1.80
N ASP A 223 30.29 -31.85 2.84
CA ASP A 223 29.81 -31.90 4.24
C ASP A 223 28.52 -31.09 4.47
N CYS A 224 28.11 -30.27 3.49
CA CYS A 224 26.90 -29.43 3.58
C CYS A 224 25.71 -29.99 2.80
N LYS A 225 25.89 -31.06 2.00
CA LYS A 225 24.85 -31.59 1.09
C LYS A 225 23.72 -32.36 1.80
N ASP A 226 23.98 -32.89 3.00
CA ASP A 226 23.06 -33.77 3.74
C ASP A 226 22.48 -33.12 5.01
N GLN A 227 22.70 -31.82 5.23
CA GLN A 227 22.07 -31.13 6.36
C GLN A 227 20.61 -30.84 6.06
N GLU A 228 19.74 -31.14 7.04
CA GLU A 228 18.36 -30.67 6.99
C GLU A 228 18.36 -29.15 6.83
N ASP A 229 17.63 -28.67 5.83
CA ASP A 229 17.44 -27.24 5.70
C ASP A 229 16.80 -26.73 6.98
N VAL A 230 17.45 -25.77 7.63
CA VAL A 230 16.82 -24.99 8.70
C VAL A 230 15.51 -24.51 8.11
N GLU A 231 14.37 -24.93 8.69
CA GLU A 231 13.05 -24.55 8.19
C GLU A 231 13.04 -23.05 7.93
N GLY A 232 13.03 -22.72 6.63
CA GLY A 232 13.19 -21.35 6.19
C GLY A 232 12.06 -20.53 6.79
N SER A 233 12.41 -19.42 7.42
CA SER A 233 11.41 -18.42 7.73
C SER A 233 10.91 -17.85 6.41
N CYS A 234 9.60 -17.90 6.20
CA CYS A 234 9.03 -17.32 5.00
C CYS A 234 9.42 -15.84 4.95
N PRO A 235 9.78 -15.28 3.78
CA PRO A 235 10.17 -13.87 3.69
C PRO A 235 9.16 -12.98 4.40
N GLY A 236 9.66 -12.04 5.19
CA GLY A 236 8.84 -11.13 5.99
C GLY A 236 8.22 -11.72 7.26
N THR A 237 8.34 -13.02 7.58
CA THR A 237 8.02 -13.53 8.92
C THR A 237 9.07 -13.13 9.96
N ARG A 238 8.67 -12.99 11.23
CA ARG A 238 9.61 -13.08 12.36
C ARG A 238 10.10 -14.52 12.42
N GLY A 239 11.18 -14.83 11.73
CA GLY A 239 11.69 -16.18 11.79
C GLY A 239 13.20 -16.24 11.80
N THR A 240 13.67 -17.47 11.90
CA THR A 240 15.09 -17.74 12.04
C THR A 240 15.81 -17.41 10.75
N GLN A 241 16.90 -16.65 10.84
CA GLN A 241 17.79 -16.38 9.72
C GLN A 241 18.82 -17.50 9.63
N ASP A 242 18.86 -18.20 8.50
CA ASP A 242 19.89 -19.20 8.22
C ASP A 242 21.22 -18.50 7.87
N CYS A 243 22.31 -18.87 8.55
CA CYS A 243 23.65 -18.34 8.30
C CYS A 243 24.11 -18.56 6.85
N ARG A 244 23.64 -19.62 6.16
CA ARG A 244 23.99 -19.92 4.76
C ARG A 244 23.53 -18.82 3.81
N ASN A 245 22.41 -18.17 4.11
CA ASN A 245 21.91 -17.02 3.34
C ASN A 245 22.74 -15.75 3.57
N LEU A 246 23.46 -15.69 4.69
CA LEU A 246 24.30 -14.56 5.06
C LEU A 246 25.73 -14.69 4.50
N GLY A 247 26.14 -15.89 4.09
CA GLY A 247 27.52 -16.15 3.64
C GLY A 247 28.57 -16.12 4.77
N GLN A 248 28.12 -16.08 6.02
CA GLN A 248 28.96 -16.00 7.22
C GLN A 248 28.20 -16.52 8.45
N THR A 249 28.94 -16.82 9.53
CA THR A 249 28.30 -17.27 10.78
C THR A 249 27.47 -16.17 11.42
N CYS A 250 26.47 -16.55 12.20
CA CYS A 250 25.65 -15.65 12.99
C CYS A 250 26.48 -14.79 13.93
N ALA A 251 27.49 -15.37 14.58
CA ALA A 251 28.39 -14.64 15.46
C ALA A 251 29.17 -13.53 14.71
N GLN A 252 29.67 -13.82 13.50
CA GLN A 252 30.35 -12.82 12.66
C GLN A 252 29.38 -11.75 12.17
N HIS A 253 28.21 -12.16 11.71
CA HIS A 253 27.18 -11.25 11.23
C HIS A 253 26.74 -10.26 12.32
N LEU A 254 26.50 -10.75 13.54
CA LEU A 254 26.15 -9.91 14.68
C LEU A 254 27.31 -8.99 15.07
N ALA A 255 28.54 -9.50 15.10
CA ALA A 255 29.73 -8.70 15.42
C ALA A 255 29.97 -7.56 14.41
N ASP A 256 29.78 -7.82 13.12
CA ASP A 256 29.86 -6.80 12.05
C ASP A 256 28.77 -5.73 12.23
N PHE A 257 27.63 -6.12 12.79
CA PHE A 257 26.51 -5.22 13.11
C PHE A 257 26.69 -4.46 14.43
N GLY A 258 27.74 -4.75 15.19
CA GLY A 258 28.02 -4.14 16.49
C GLY A 258 27.17 -4.67 17.64
N LEU A 259 26.68 -5.92 17.53
CA LEU A 259 25.95 -6.68 18.55
C LEU A 259 26.87 -7.63 19.33
#